data_AF-A0AAD5MQU3-F1
#
_entry.id   AF-A0AAD5MQU3-F1
#
_cell.length_a   1.000
_cell.length_b   1.000
_cell.length_c   1.000
_cell.angle_alpha   90.00
_cell.angle_beta   90.00
_cell.angle_gamma   90.00
#
_symmetry.space_group_name_H-M   'P 1'
#
loop_
_entity.id
_entity.type
_entity.pdbx_description
1 polymer ?
#
loop_
_entity_poly.entity_id
_entity_poly.type
_entity_poly.pdbx_seq_one_letter_code
_entity_poly.pdbx_strand_id
1 'polypeptide(L)'
;MISLNILTSSALVMVATIAENVKVEDDSSALASSMSANITCHKVQMLDESAKETCFNENECCSIWAERGDCTTKAFYMSYACKASCGLCTPQYPLADDCSDRHENCKPWAECGECIVNPVWMFENCRKSCEKCGQTRAQSCSEGIHRDDGDLSVREVKSDFE
;
A
#
# COMPACT_ATOMS: atom_id res chain seq x y z
N MET A 1 14.26 -25.12 92.60
CA MET A 1 15.30 -25.58 91.66
C MET A 1 15.15 -24.73 90.41
N ILE A 2 16.00 -23.70 90.20
CA ILE A 2 17.24 -23.76 89.39
C ILE A 2 16.86 -24.12 87.94
N SER A 3 17.14 -23.39 86.84
CA SER A 3 17.86 -22.16 86.48
C SER A 3 17.36 -21.81 85.06
N LEU A 4 17.13 -20.53 84.71
CA LEU A 4 18.03 -19.67 83.93
C LEU A 4 18.58 -20.27 82.60
N ASN A 5 18.57 -19.40 81.57
CA ASN A 5 19.51 -19.29 80.44
C ASN A 5 19.14 -20.02 79.12
N ILE A 6 19.34 -19.47 77.92
CA ILE A 6 20.07 -18.28 77.45
C ILE A 6 19.60 -17.95 76.01
N LEU A 7 19.62 -16.66 75.67
CA LEU A 7 19.60 -16.11 74.31
C LEU A 7 20.91 -16.42 73.55
N THR A 8 20.83 -17.06 72.38
CA THR A 8 21.86 -17.00 71.31
C THR A 8 21.12 -17.20 69.97
N SER A 9 21.46 -16.60 68.84
CA SER A 9 22.41 -15.57 68.46
C SER A 9 21.96 -15.07 67.09
N SER A 10 22.21 -13.80 66.83
CA SER A 10 22.21 -13.19 65.52
C SER A 10 23.10 -13.96 64.52
N ALA A 11 22.70 -13.92 63.24
CA ALA A 11 23.47 -14.21 62.03
C ALA A 11 23.81 -15.68 61.69
N LEU A 12 23.86 -15.94 60.37
CA LEU A 12 23.94 -17.21 59.62
C LEU A 12 22.56 -17.88 59.44
N VAL A 13 21.93 -17.87 58.27
CA VAL A 13 22.48 -18.13 56.93
C VAL A 13 21.84 -17.19 55.90
N MET A 14 22.68 -16.48 55.16
CA MET A 14 22.29 -15.72 53.96
C MET A 14 21.92 -16.67 52.81
N VAL A 15 21.16 -16.11 51.86
CA VAL A 15 20.93 -16.58 50.48
C VAL A 15 19.71 -17.48 50.26
N ALA A 16 18.55 -16.84 50.11
CA ALA A 16 17.55 -17.23 49.13
C ALA A 16 17.16 -15.98 48.32
N THR A 17 17.85 -15.79 47.20
CA THR A 17 17.45 -14.95 46.07
C THR A 17 16.19 -15.49 45.40
N ILE A 18 15.49 -14.61 44.66
CA ILE A 18 14.41 -14.80 43.64
C ILE A 18 13.10 -15.44 44.16
N ALA A 19 11.89 -15.03 43.81
CA ALA A 19 11.28 -14.11 42.86
C ALA A 19 9.93 -13.70 43.52
N GLU A 20 9.32 -12.52 43.37
CA GLU A 20 8.56 -11.96 42.24
C GLU A 20 7.68 -10.88 42.89
N ASN A 21 7.51 -9.73 42.24
CA ASN A 21 6.38 -8.79 42.34
C ASN A 21 6.80 -7.38 41.87
N VAL A 22 7.60 -7.31 40.81
CA VAL A 22 7.64 -6.09 39.99
C VAL A 22 6.33 -6.07 39.22
N LYS A 23 5.39 -5.24 39.68
CA LYS A 23 4.21 -4.91 38.92
C LYS A 23 4.66 -3.97 37.80
N VAL A 24 4.79 -4.51 36.60
CA VAL A 24 4.95 -3.71 35.38
C VAL A 24 3.62 -3.00 35.16
N GLU A 25 3.59 -1.70 35.39
CA GLU A 25 2.54 -0.85 34.84
C GLU A 25 2.80 -0.77 33.33
N ASP A 26 1.90 -1.35 32.55
CA ASP A 26 1.92 -1.32 31.10
C ASP A 26 1.55 0.10 30.63
N ASP A 27 2.51 1.03 30.73
CA ASP A 27 2.49 2.29 30.00
C ASP A 27 3.00 2.04 28.56
N SER A 28 2.31 1.16 27.84
CA SER A 28 2.58 0.84 26.44
C SER A 28 2.19 1.98 25.48
N SER A 29 1.85 3.17 25.97
CA SER A 29 1.37 4.29 25.16
C SER A 29 2.41 5.38 24.85
N ALA A 30 3.61 5.35 25.45
CA ALA A 30 4.59 6.44 25.32
C ALA A 30 5.97 6.07 24.74
N LEU A 31 6.25 4.79 24.44
CA LEU A 31 7.52 4.36 23.83
C LEU A 31 7.39 3.77 22.42
N ALA A 32 6.18 3.71 21.86
CA ALA A 32 5.95 3.28 20.46
C ALA A 32 6.28 4.36 19.42
N SER A 33 6.94 5.46 19.80
CA SER A 33 7.16 6.62 18.91
C SER A 33 8.57 6.74 18.32
N SER A 34 9.50 5.80 18.59
CA SER A 34 10.85 5.87 17.98
C SER A 34 11.57 4.55 17.65
N MET A 35 10.94 3.38 17.83
CA MET A 35 11.56 2.09 17.47
C MET A 35 10.68 1.26 16.54
N SER A 36 10.41 1.78 15.34
CA SER A 36 10.02 0.98 14.16
C SER A 36 9.91 1.82 12.88
N ALA A 37 10.95 2.59 12.54
CA ALA A 37 11.14 3.06 11.15
C ALA A 37 11.67 1.92 10.24
N ASN A 38 11.24 0.68 10.50
CA ASN A 38 11.64 -0.56 9.84
C ASN A 38 10.58 -1.67 10.03
N ILE A 39 9.29 -1.32 10.18
CA ILE A 39 8.22 -2.28 9.93
C ILE A 39 8.18 -2.46 8.42
N THR A 40 8.67 -3.60 7.96
CA THR A 40 8.68 -3.97 6.56
C THR A 40 7.27 -3.81 5.98
N CYS A 41 7.11 -2.90 5.02
CA CYS A 41 5.90 -2.77 4.19
C CYS A 41 5.58 -4.02 3.37
N HIS A 42 6.41 -5.06 3.50
CA HIS A 42 6.14 -6.40 3.03
C HIS A 42 5.67 -7.25 4.21
N LYS A 43 4.38 -7.58 4.13
CA LYS A 43 3.74 -8.82 4.59
C LYS A 43 2.64 -8.60 5.63
N VAL A 44 1.59 -7.90 5.20
CA VAL A 44 0.25 -8.24 5.67
C VAL A 44 -0.20 -9.44 4.86
N GLN A 45 0.09 -10.64 5.35
CA GLN A 45 -0.54 -11.87 4.88
C GLN A 45 -1.35 -12.43 6.05
N MET A 46 -2.64 -12.08 6.08
CA MET A 46 -3.64 -12.90 6.74
C MET A 46 -4.22 -13.79 5.64
N LEU A 47 -3.96 -15.08 5.74
CA LEU A 47 -4.40 -16.08 4.76
C LEU A 47 -5.91 -16.24 4.87
N ASP A 48 -6.65 -15.65 3.92
CA ASP A 48 -7.99 -16.10 3.55
C ASP A 48 -7.90 -16.74 2.15
N GLU A 49 -8.33 -17.99 2.06
CA GLU A 49 -8.31 -18.85 0.88
C GLU A 49 -9.50 -18.56 -0.06
N SER A 50 -10.04 -17.34 -0.03
CA SER A 50 -11.11 -16.87 -0.89
C SER A 50 -10.57 -15.94 -1.97
N ALA A 51 -10.62 -16.41 -3.23
CA ALA A 51 -10.48 -15.68 -4.50
C ALA A 51 -9.61 -14.41 -4.44
N LYS A 52 -8.30 -14.58 -4.23
CA LYS A 52 -7.32 -13.52 -4.42
C LYS A 52 -7.51 -12.93 -5.83
N GLU A 53 -7.93 -11.67 -5.91
CA GLU A 53 -8.00 -10.96 -7.19
C GLU A 53 -6.62 -10.98 -7.84
N THR A 54 -6.56 -11.32 -9.12
CA THR A 54 -5.31 -11.40 -9.90
C THR A 54 -5.41 -10.67 -11.23
N CYS A 55 -6.61 -10.26 -11.61
CA CYS A 55 -6.89 -9.50 -12.81
C CYS A 55 -6.71 -8.01 -12.53
N PHE A 56 -5.47 -7.53 -12.64
CA PHE A 56 -5.15 -6.11 -12.54
C PHE A 56 -4.52 -5.59 -13.84
N ASN A 57 -4.68 -4.30 -14.06
CA ASN A 57 -3.83 -3.55 -14.97
C ASN A 57 -2.59 -3.08 -14.20
N GLU A 58 -1.49 -2.93 -14.92
CA GLU A 58 -0.20 -2.46 -14.43
C GLU A 58 0.01 -0.95 -14.70
N ASN A 59 -0.90 -0.31 -15.44
CA ASN A 59 -0.77 1.09 -15.85
C ASN A 59 -2.10 1.86 -15.75
N GLU A 60 -2.05 3.09 -15.22
CA GLU A 60 -3.22 3.99 -15.04
C GLU A 60 -3.96 4.26 -16.36
N CYS A 61 -3.27 4.17 -17.50
CA CYS A 61 -3.82 4.51 -18.81
C CYS A 61 -4.43 3.34 -19.57
N CYS A 62 -4.49 2.15 -18.98
CA CYS A 62 -4.97 0.96 -19.66
C CYS A 62 -6.42 1.07 -20.17
N SER A 63 -7.34 1.74 -19.44
CA SER A 63 -8.71 1.96 -19.93
C SER A 63 -8.72 2.82 -21.20
N ILE A 64 -7.99 3.94 -21.18
CA ILE A 64 -7.91 4.89 -22.30
C ILE A 64 -7.24 4.26 -23.53
N TRP A 65 -6.17 3.49 -23.33
CA TRP A 65 -5.49 2.81 -24.43
C TRP A 65 -6.33 1.67 -25.02
N ALA A 66 -7.05 0.91 -24.18
CA ALA A 66 -7.95 -0.13 -24.64
C ALA A 66 -9.09 0.46 -25.50
N GLU A 67 -9.70 1.56 -25.06
CA GLU A 67 -10.73 2.29 -25.82
C GLU A 67 -10.22 2.79 -27.19
N ARG A 68 -8.93 3.14 -27.28
CA ARG A 68 -8.29 3.55 -28.55
C ARG A 68 -7.95 2.38 -29.48
N GLY A 69 -8.12 1.14 -29.04
CA GLY A 69 -7.82 -0.06 -29.83
C GLY A 69 -6.39 -0.59 -29.68
N ASP A 70 -5.62 -0.11 -28.71
CA ASP A 70 -4.23 -0.55 -28.50
C ASP A 70 -4.14 -2.04 -28.13
N CYS A 71 -5.20 -2.63 -27.58
CA CYS A 71 -5.26 -4.08 -27.33
C CYS A 71 -5.03 -4.91 -28.60
N THR A 72 -5.32 -4.36 -29.79
CA THR A 72 -5.05 -5.01 -31.08
C THR A 72 -3.77 -4.50 -31.71
N THR A 73 -3.59 -3.18 -31.79
CA THR A 73 -2.45 -2.57 -32.53
C THR A 73 -1.12 -2.69 -31.78
N LYS A 74 -1.16 -2.79 -30.44
CA LYS A 74 -0.01 -2.92 -29.52
C LYS A 74 -0.18 -4.13 -28.60
N ALA A 75 -0.73 -5.22 -29.15
CA ALA A 75 -1.15 -6.40 -28.42
C ALA A 75 -0.09 -6.95 -27.44
N PHE A 76 1.19 -6.94 -27.81
CA PHE A 76 2.26 -7.44 -26.94
C PHE A 76 2.32 -6.67 -25.61
N TYR A 77 2.46 -5.34 -25.67
CA TYR A 77 2.52 -4.52 -24.46
C TYR A 77 1.20 -4.55 -23.69
N MET A 78 0.07 -4.42 -24.40
CA MET A 78 -1.24 -4.38 -23.77
C MET A 78 -1.62 -5.70 -23.10
N SER A 79 -1.18 -6.85 -23.63
CA SER A 79 -1.42 -8.13 -22.98
C SER A 79 -0.63 -8.32 -21.69
N TYR A 80 0.52 -7.66 -21.58
CA TYR A 80 1.32 -7.66 -20.37
C TYR A 80 0.78 -6.65 -19.34
N ALA A 81 0.55 -5.40 -19.77
CA ALA A 81 0.24 -4.29 -18.88
C ALA A 81 -1.27 -4.08 -18.63
N CYS A 82 -2.14 -4.42 -19.58
CA CYS A 82 -3.54 -4.00 -19.58
C CYS A 82 -4.50 -5.19 -19.68
N LYS A 83 -4.21 -6.27 -18.96
CA LYS A 83 -4.94 -7.54 -19.03
C LYS A 83 -6.44 -7.36 -18.78
N ALA A 84 -6.80 -6.59 -17.76
CA ALA A 84 -8.20 -6.37 -17.40
C ALA A 84 -8.90 -5.51 -18.45
N SER A 85 -8.31 -4.37 -18.84
CA SER A 85 -8.90 -3.48 -19.85
C SER A 85 -8.99 -4.11 -21.25
N CYS A 86 -8.09 -5.04 -21.60
CA CYS A 86 -8.15 -5.79 -22.85
C CYS A 86 -9.01 -7.06 -22.78
N GLY A 87 -9.68 -7.33 -21.65
CA GLY A 87 -10.54 -8.49 -21.49
C GLY A 87 -9.79 -9.84 -21.51
N LEU A 88 -8.50 -9.84 -21.16
CA LEU A 88 -7.70 -11.07 -21.04
C LEU A 88 -7.92 -11.79 -19.71
N CYS A 89 -8.59 -11.12 -18.77
CA CYS A 89 -9.09 -11.68 -17.52
C CYS A 89 -10.35 -10.91 -17.09
N THR A 90 -11.09 -11.46 -16.13
CA THR A 90 -12.31 -10.83 -15.59
C THR A 90 -12.03 -10.29 -14.18
N PRO A 91 -12.03 -8.95 -13.99
CA PRO A 91 -11.87 -8.38 -12.66
C PRO A 91 -13.18 -8.43 -11.86
N GLN A 92 -13.06 -8.60 -10.56
CA GLN A 92 -14.14 -8.58 -9.57
C GLN A 92 -14.42 -7.16 -9.05
N TYR A 93 -13.92 -6.15 -9.75
CA TYR A 93 -14.13 -4.73 -9.48
C TYR A 93 -14.58 -4.01 -10.76
N PRO A 94 -15.31 -2.89 -10.66
CA PRO A 94 -15.75 -2.12 -11.82
C PRO A 94 -14.58 -1.37 -12.47
N LEU A 95 -14.21 -1.74 -13.70
CA LEU A 95 -13.16 -1.05 -14.47
C LEU A 95 -13.48 0.43 -14.74
N ALA A 96 -14.76 0.76 -14.87
CA ALA A 96 -15.24 2.13 -15.11
C ALA A 96 -15.20 3.03 -13.86
N ASP A 97 -14.97 2.47 -12.67
CA ASP A 97 -14.86 3.27 -11.45
C ASP A 97 -13.49 3.96 -11.41
N ASP A 98 -13.56 5.28 -11.38
CA ASP A 98 -12.41 6.15 -11.42
C ASP A 98 -11.83 6.47 -10.04
N CYS A 99 -12.51 6.16 -8.94
CA CYS A 99 -12.10 6.55 -7.59
C CYS A 99 -12.36 5.44 -6.56
N SER A 100 -11.93 4.21 -6.86
CA SER A 100 -11.88 3.13 -5.87
C SER A 100 -10.49 2.53 -5.73
N ASP A 101 -10.33 1.88 -4.58
CA ASP A 101 -9.25 0.94 -4.35
C ASP A 101 -9.73 -0.44 -4.83
N ARG A 102 -8.93 -1.05 -5.69
CA ARG A 102 -9.19 -2.34 -6.34
C ARG A 102 -8.48 -3.49 -5.64
N HIS A 103 -7.56 -3.17 -4.73
CA HIS A 103 -6.83 -4.15 -3.93
C HIS A 103 -7.04 -3.91 -2.43
N GLU A 104 -7.24 -4.99 -1.67
CA GLU A 104 -7.48 -4.94 -0.21
C GLU A 104 -6.40 -4.19 0.57
N ASN A 105 -5.15 -4.33 0.14
CA ASN A 105 -3.98 -3.69 0.76
C ASN A 105 -3.69 -2.27 0.29
N CYS A 106 -4.55 -1.62 -0.50
CA CYS A 106 -4.28 -0.26 -0.98
C CYS A 106 -4.01 0.74 0.15
N LYS A 107 -4.79 0.68 1.23
CA LYS A 107 -4.62 1.55 2.38
C LYS A 107 -3.28 1.35 3.09
N PRO A 108 -2.92 0.14 3.57
CA PRO A 108 -1.63 -0.07 4.23
C PRO A 108 -0.44 0.20 3.29
N TRP A 109 -0.56 -0.08 1.98
CA TRP A 109 0.47 0.28 1.01
C TRP A 109 0.63 1.79 0.83
N ALA A 110 -0.46 2.55 0.79
CA ALA A 110 -0.42 4.00 0.73
C ALA A 110 0.22 4.61 1.99
N GLU A 111 -0.15 4.13 3.18
CA GLU A 111 0.47 4.52 4.46
C GLU A 111 1.98 4.20 4.49
N CYS A 112 2.38 3.15 3.77
CA CYS A 112 3.77 2.75 3.53
C CYS A 112 4.51 3.57 2.46
N GLY A 113 3.86 4.54 1.82
CA GLY A 113 4.47 5.39 0.81
C GLY A 113 4.51 4.81 -0.60
N GLU A 114 3.80 3.72 -0.87
CA GLU A 114 3.76 3.11 -2.22
C GLU A 114 3.18 4.06 -3.27
N CYS A 115 2.35 5.03 -2.90
CA CYS A 115 1.88 6.07 -3.83
C CYS A 115 3.02 6.92 -4.42
N ILE A 116 4.18 6.96 -3.76
CA ILE A 116 5.39 7.67 -4.21
C ILE A 116 6.38 6.70 -4.85
N VAL A 117 6.55 5.50 -4.25
CA VAL A 117 7.52 4.49 -4.71
C VAL A 117 7.04 3.77 -5.97
N ASN A 118 5.76 3.44 -6.04
CA ASN A 118 5.13 2.72 -7.14
C ASN A 118 3.85 3.45 -7.63
N PRO A 119 3.97 4.71 -8.10
CA PRO A 119 2.83 5.56 -8.41
C PRO A 119 1.98 5.01 -9.55
N VAL A 120 2.59 4.40 -10.58
CA VAL A 120 1.84 3.92 -11.76
C VAL A 120 0.87 2.80 -11.39
N TRP A 121 1.32 1.83 -10.60
CA TRP A 121 0.47 0.73 -10.16
C TRP A 121 -0.56 1.21 -9.13
N MET A 122 -0.13 2.05 -8.18
CA MET A 122 -1.01 2.58 -7.13
C MET A 122 -2.06 3.54 -7.68
N PHE A 123 -1.78 4.31 -8.73
CA PHE A 123 -2.77 5.17 -9.39
C PHE A 123 -3.70 4.37 -10.30
N GLU A 124 -3.33 3.16 -10.71
CA GLU A 124 -4.27 2.28 -11.39
C GLU A 124 -5.15 1.50 -10.42
N ASN A 125 -4.62 1.10 -9.27
CA ASN A 125 -5.27 0.11 -8.41
C ASN A 125 -5.69 0.66 -7.03
N CYS A 126 -5.19 1.81 -6.61
CA CYS A 126 -5.32 2.34 -5.24
C CYS A 126 -5.59 3.85 -5.20
N ARG A 127 -6.42 4.36 -6.12
CA ARG A 127 -6.61 5.81 -6.31
C ARG A 127 -7.19 6.51 -5.09
N LYS A 128 -8.09 5.85 -4.36
CA LYS A 128 -8.71 6.44 -3.18
C LYS A 128 -7.69 6.52 -2.05
N SER A 129 -6.94 5.44 -1.81
CA SER A 129 -5.88 5.41 -0.81
C SER A 129 -4.73 6.38 -1.12
N CYS A 130 -4.45 6.64 -2.40
CA CYS A 130 -3.46 7.63 -2.85
C CYS A 130 -4.02 9.04 -3.09
N GLU A 131 -5.26 9.32 -2.67
CA GLU A 131 -5.91 10.64 -2.80
C GLU A 131 -5.94 11.18 -4.25
N LYS A 132 -5.91 10.30 -5.26
CA LYS A 132 -5.82 10.65 -6.68
C LYS A 132 -7.16 10.95 -7.35
N CYS A 133 -8.26 10.86 -6.60
CA CYS A 133 -9.63 11.02 -7.10
C CYS A 133 -9.97 12.41 -7.65
N GLY A 134 -9.13 13.43 -7.38
CA GLY A 134 -9.31 14.77 -7.95
C GLY A 134 -9.00 14.86 -9.45
N GLN A 135 -8.45 13.81 -10.06
CA GLN A 135 -8.16 13.73 -11.49
C GLN A 135 -8.68 12.41 -12.06
N THR A 136 -9.38 12.44 -13.19
CA THR A 136 -9.84 11.23 -13.88
C THR A 136 -8.69 10.55 -14.62
N ARG A 137 -8.82 9.25 -14.93
CA ARG A 137 -7.82 8.57 -15.78
C ARG A 137 -7.73 9.21 -17.15
N ALA A 138 -8.87 9.63 -17.68
CA ALA A 138 -8.92 10.37 -18.93
C ALA A 138 -8.09 11.67 -18.87
N GLN A 139 -8.13 12.42 -17.76
CA GLN A 139 -7.30 13.61 -17.60
C GLN A 139 -5.80 13.26 -17.54
N SER A 140 -5.39 12.29 -16.71
CA SER A 140 -3.99 11.86 -16.57
C SER A 140 -3.40 11.30 -17.88
N CYS A 141 -4.21 10.57 -18.66
CA CYS A 141 -3.76 9.77 -19.80
C CYS A 141 -4.08 10.38 -21.16
N SER A 142 -4.54 11.63 -21.15
CA SER A 142 -4.76 12.44 -22.35
C SER A 142 -3.61 13.40 -22.63
N GLU A 143 -2.43 13.26 -22.02
CA GLU A 143 -1.27 14.08 -22.39
C GLU A 143 -0.94 13.87 -23.88
N GLY A 144 -1.31 14.91 -24.65
CA GLY A 144 -1.55 14.88 -26.09
C GLY A 144 -2.76 15.74 -26.52
N ILE A 145 -3.71 16.00 -25.63
CA ILE A 145 -4.79 16.98 -25.78
C ILE A 145 -4.86 17.80 -24.48
N HIS A 146 -4.11 18.89 -24.41
CA HIS A 146 -4.46 19.99 -23.50
C HIS A 146 -5.84 20.48 -23.92
N ARG A 147 -6.89 20.11 -23.17
CA ARG A 147 -8.16 20.83 -23.24
C ARG A 147 -8.01 22.07 -22.37
N ASP A 148 -7.18 23.00 -22.85
CA ASP A 148 -7.35 24.39 -22.48
C ASP A 148 -8.62 24.88 -23.16
N ASP A 149 -9.38 25.65 -22.43
CA ASP A 149 -10.65 26.24 -22.83
C ASP A 149 -10.57 26.88 -24.23
N GLY A 150 -11.29 26.29 -25.19
CA GLY A 150 -11.89 27.02 -26.29
C GLY A 150 -10.99 27.70 -27.33
N ASP A 151 -9.97 27.03 -27.88
CA ASP A 151 -9.44 27.44 -29.19
C ASP A 151 -9.00 26.25 -30.06
N LEU A 152 -9.60 26.15 -31.25
CA LEU A 152 -9.22 25.23 -32.32
C LEU A 152 -8.00 25.80 -33.04
N SER A 153 -6.79 25.45 -32.61
CA SER A 153 -5.61 25.58 -33.47
C SER A 153 -4.79 24.28 -33.48
N VAL A 154 -4.79 23.64 -34.64
CA VAL A 154 -3.89 22.54 -34.97
C VAL A 154 -2.47 23.10 -34.95
N ARG A 155 -1.67 22.76 -33.93
CA ARG A 155 -0.22 22.98 -34.01
C ARG A 155 0.36 21.84 -34.84
N GLU A 156 0.67 22.15 -36.09
CA GLU A 156 1.49 21.31 -36.96
C GLU A 156 2.81 21.01 -36.25
N VAL A 157 3.07 19.72 -35.98
CA VAL A 157 4.40 19.25 -35.59
C VAL A 157 5.25 19.33 -36.85
N LYS A 158 6.02 20.41 -37.01
CA LYS A 158 7.10 20.44 -37.99
C LYS A 158 8.14 19.40 -37.59
N SER A 159 8.34 18.42 -38.46
CA SER A 159 9.45 17.49 -38.39
C SER A 159 10.73 18.22 -38.78
N ASP A 160 11.48 18.70 -37.80
CA ASP A 160 12.84 19.17 -38.04
C ASP A 160 13.79 17.99 -37.84
N PHE A 161 14.07 17.30 -38.96
CA PHE A 161 15.21 16.43 -39.14
C PHE A 161 16.19 17.21 -40.03
N GLU A 162 17.29 17.70 -39.45
CA GLU A 162 18.53 18.00 -40.18
C GLU A 162 19.46 16.79 -40.09
#